data_AF-A0A9X7Y156-F1
#
_entry.id   AF-A0A9X7Y156-F1
#
_cell.length_a   1.000
_cell.length_b   1.000
_cell.length_c   1.000
_cell.angle_alpha   90.00
_cell.angle_beta   90.00
_cell.angle_gamma   90.00
#
_symmetry.space_group_name_H-M   'P 1'
#
loop_
_entity.id
_entity.type
_entity.pdbx_description
1 polymer ?
#
loop_
_entity_poly.entity_id
_entity_poly.type
_entity_poly.pdbx_seq_one_letter_code
_entity_poly.pdbx_strand_id
1 'polypeptide(L)' 'MLGELKEKILSIISSYDRPVLFKDIKDQLNISTDALKRELYDLMKEGLIKKEKGRYTLTESGKRSLQR' A
#
# COMPACT_ATOMS: atom_id res chain seq x y z
N MET A 1 -15.22 -5.16 2.84
CA MET A 1 -14.04 -5.39 3.71
C MET A 1 -12.83 -5.35 2.81
N LEU A 2 -11.81 -4.56 3.17
CA LEU A 2 -10.50 -4.68 2.52
C LEU A 2 -9.93 -6.07 2.90
N GLY A 3 -9.20 -6.72 1.99
CA GLY A 3 -8.54 -7.98 2.33
C GLY A 3 -7.40 -7.72 3.32
N GLU A 4 -7.10 -8.69 4.19
CA GLU A 4 -6.06 -8.56 5.23
C GLU A 4 -4.70 -8.10 4.67
N LEU A 5 -4.39 -8.51 3.44
CA LEU A 5 -3.16 -8.13 2.75
C LEU A 5 -3.13 -6.63 2.39
N LYS A 6 -4.26 -6.09 1.93
CA LYS A 6 -4.41 -4.67 1.59
C LYS A 6 -4.25 -3.79 2.81
N GLU A 7 -4.87 -4.17 3.93
CA GLU A 7 -4.78 -3.43 5.18
C GLU A 7 -3.34 -3.40 5.69
N LYS A 8 -2.61 -4.52 5.62
CA LYS A 8 -1.19 -4.56 5.95
C LYS A 8 -0.36 -3.66 5.03
N ILE A 9 -0.59 -3.67 3.72
CA ILE A 9 0.11 -2.78 2.77
C ILE A 9 -0.14 -1.32 3.12
N LEU A 10 -1.41 -0.94 3.36
CA LEU A 10 -1.77 0.42 3.75
C LEU A 10 -1.10 0.82 5.08
N SER A 11 -1.13 -0.06 6.08
CA SER A 11 -0.52 0.17 7.39
C SER A 11 1.00 0.38 7.29
N ILE A 12 1.69 -0.45 6.51
CA ILE A 12 3.12 -0.29 6.21
C ILE A 12 3.37 1.08 5.60
N ILE A 13 2.66 1.43 4.52
CA ILE A 13 2.84 2.73 3.86
C ILE A 13 2.54 3.89 4.82
N SER A 14 1.57 3.73 5.73
CA SER A 14 1.19 4.73 6.73
C SER A 14 2.22 4.89 7.84
N SER A 15 2.97 3.84 8.14
CA SER A 15 4.01 3.89 9.15
C SER A 15 5.24 4.66 8.68
N TYR A 16 5.40 4.88 7.37
CA TYR A 16 6.46 5.73 6.83
C TYR A 16 5.95 7.16 6.60
N ASP A 17 6.67 8.13 7.15
CA ASP A 17 6.46 9.56 6.86
C ASP A 17 7.00 9.96 5.46
N ARG A 18 7.44 8.98 4.66
CA ARG A 18 8.07 9.17 3.35
C ARG A 18 7.48 8.21 2.31
N PRO A 19 7.54 8.56 1.01
CA PRO A 19 7.14 7.64 -0.05
C PRO A 19 7.95 6.35 -0.03
N VAL A 20 7.26 5.20 0.01
CA VAL A 20 7.83 3.87 0.26
C VAL A 20 8.13 3.14 -1.05
N LEU A 21 9.24 2.43 -1.16
CA LEU A 21 9.54 1.67 -2.37
C LEU A 21 8.78 0.34 -2.38
N PHE A 22 8.50 -0.17 -3.57
CA PHE A 22 7.94 -1.52 -3.74
C PHE A 22 8.74 -2.59 -2.98
N LYS A 23 10.08 -2.48 -2.99
CA LYS A 23 10.97 -3.43 -2.32
C LYS A 23 10.77 -3.42 -0.80
N ASP A 24 10.68 -2.23 -0.18
CA ASP A 24 10.48 -2.11 1.26
C ASP A 24 9.16 -2.79 1.71
N ILE A 25 8.08 -2.58 0.95
CA ILE A 25 6.77 -3.19 1.22
C ILE A 25 6.85 -4.72 1.04
N LYS A 26 7.56 -5.18 0.00
CA LYS A 26 7.73 -6.61 -0.28
C LYS A 26 8.52 -7.31 0.82
N ASP A 27 9.65 -6.73 1.23
CA ASP A 27 10.51 -7.26 2.31
C ASP A 27 9.74 -7.38 3.63
N GLN A 28 8.88 -6.42 3.95
CA GLN A 28 8.03 -6.45 5.14
C GLN A 28 6.94 -7.53 5.09
N LEU A 29 6.33 -7.76 3.93
CA LEU A 29 5.19 -8.69 3.80
C LEU A 29 5.62 -10.13 3.50
N ASN A 30 6.87 -10.36 3.08
CA ASN A 30 7.40 -11.65 2.64
C ASN A 30 6.46 -12.38 1.66
N ILE A 31 5.90 -11.65 0.69
CA ILE A 31 4.98 -12.17 -0.33
C ILE A 31 5.59 -12.17 -1.73
N SER A 32 4.96 -12.95 -2.62
CA SER A 32 5.28 -12.96 -4.04
C SER A 32 5.13 -11.58 -4.69
N THR A 33 6.05 -11.25 -5.59
CA THR A 33 6.06 -9.99 -6.34
C THR A 33 4.73 -9.74 -7.06
N ASP A 34 4.16 -10.77 -7.68
CA ASP A 34 2.92 -10.69 -8.46
C ASP A 34 1.70 -10.42 -7.57
N ALA A 35 1.64 -11.06 -6.40
CA ALA A 35 0.61 -10.80 -5.40
C ALA A 35 0.66 -9.34 -4.93
N LEU A 36 1.85 -8.84 -4.55
CA LEU A 36 2.01 -7.45 -4.12
C LEU A 36 1.62 -6.46 -5.23
N LYS A 37 2.04 -6.71 -6.47
CA LYS A 37 1.67 -5.85 -7.61
C LYS A 37 0.16 -5.80 -7.82
N ARG A 38 -0.53 -6.93 -7.71
CA ARG A 38 -1.99 -7.02 -7.84
C ARG A 38 -2.69 -6.20 -6.76
N GLU A 39 -2.29 -6.36 -5.51
CA GLU A 39 -2.88 -5.62 -4.40
C GLU A 39 -2.60 -4.12 -4.49
N LEU A 40 -1.36 -3.72 -4.80
CA LEU A 40 -1.02 -2.31 -5.01
C LEU A 40 -1.80 -1.70 -6.18
N TYR A 41 -2.03 -2.46 -7.24
CA TYR A 41 -2.84 -2.01 -8.37
C TYR A 41 -4.30 -1.78 -7.95
N ASP A 42 -4.86 -2.70 -7.17
CA ASP A 42 -6.23 -2.56 -6.69
C ASP A 42 -6.37 -1.36 -5.74
N LEU A 43 -5.43 -1.19 -4.80
CA LEU A 43 -5.37 -0.03 -3.90
C LEU A 43 -5.22 1.31 -4.66
N MET A 44 -4.46 1.33 -5.76
CA MET A 44 -4.36 2.51 -6.63
C MET A 44 -5.68 2.77 -7.35
N LYS A 45 -6.36 1.72 -7.83
CA LYS A 45 -7.66 1.82 -8.50
C LYS A 45 -8.77 2.29 -7.56
N GLU A 46 -8.72 1.88 -6.29
CA GLU A 46 -9.59 2.36 -5.21
C GLU A 46 -9.25 3.79 -4.76
N GLY A 47 -8.15 4.37 -5.25
CA GLY A 47 -7.72 5.73 -4.89
C GLY A 47 -7.15 5.85 -3.48
N LEU A 48 -6.76 4.74 -2.86
CA LEU A 48 -6.23 4.67 -1.49
C LEU A 48 -4.73 4.97 -1.43
N ILE A 49 -3.99 4.64 -2.49
CA ILE A 49 -2.56 4.94 -2.62
C ILE A 49 -2.26 5.60 -3.97
N LYS A 50 -1.21 6.39 -4.01
CA LYS A 50 -0.61 6.95 -5.23
C LYS A 50 0.77 6.38 -5.44
N LYS A 51 1.15 6.23 -6.71
CA LYS A 51 2.49 5.85 -7.13
C LYS A 51 3.16 7.00 -7.86
N GLU A 52 4.28 7.49 -7.33
CA GLU A 52 5.12 8.52 -7.95
C GLU A 52 6.57 8.05 -8.04
N LYS A 53 7.14 8.07 -9.26
CA LYS A 53 8.54 7.65 -9.52
C LYS A 53 8.92 6.29 -8.91
N GLY A 54 7.98 5.33 -8.88
CA GLY A 54 8.20 4.01 -8.31
C GLY A 54 8.06 3.91 -6.79
N ARG A 55 7.66 5.00 -6.13
CA ARG A 55 7.36 5.06 -4.70
C ARG A 55 5.87 5.15 -4.47
N TYR A 56 5.40 4.62 -3.35
CA TYR A 56 3.99 4.56 -2.96
C TYR A 56 3.75 5.47 -1.76
N THR A 57 2.66 6.23 -1.83
CA THR A 57 2.25 7.17 -0.80
C THR A 57 0.75 7.00 -0.56
N LEU A 58 0.32 7.13 0.70
CA LEU A 58 -1.10 7.11 1.02
C LEU A 58 -1.81 8.40 0.59
N THR A 59 -3.02 8.24 0.09
CA THR A 59 -3.95 9.35 -0.11
C THR A 59 -4.76 9.60 1.16
N GLU A 60 -5.51 10.70 1.20
CA GLU A 60 -6.44 10.97 2.30
C GLU A 60 -7.49 9.86 2.47
N SER A 61 -7.96 9.28 1.36
CA SER A 61 -8.89 8.13 1.37
C SER A 61 -8.25 6.90 2.01
N GLY A 62 -6.99 6.60 1.68
CA GLY A 62 -6.25 5.49 2.28
C GLY A 62 -6.05 5.65 3.78
N LYS A 63 -5.75 6.87 4.24
CA LYS A 63 -5.62 7.18 5.68
C LYS A 63 -6.95 6.99 6.41
N ARG A 64 -8.06 7.45 5.84
CA ARG A 64 -9.40 7.25 6.42
C ARG A 64 -9.80 5.77 6.49
N SER A 65 -9.41 4.98 5.50
CA SER A 65 -9.64 3.53 5.50
C SER A 65 -8.91 2.80 6.63
N LEU A 66 -7.78 3.32 7.12
CA LEU A 66 -7.03 2.74 8.25
C LEU A 66 -7.54 3.17 9.64
N GLN A 67 -8.30 4.27 9.73
CA GLN A 67 -8.80 4.83 10.99
C GLN A 67 -10.21 4.33 11.37
N ARG A 68 -10.73 3.35 10.63
CA ARG A 68 -12.12 2.89 10.73
C ARG A 68 -12.21 1.56 11.47
#